data_AF-W9RIG6-F1
#
_entry.id   AF-W9RIG6-F1
#
_cell.length_a   1.000
_cell.length_b   1.000
_cell.length_c   1.000
_cell.angle_alpha   90.00
_cell.angle_beta   90.00
_cell.angle_gamma   90.00
#
_symmetry.space_group_name_H-M   'P 1'
#
loop_
_entity.id
_entity.type
_entity.pdbx_description
1 polymer ?
#
loop_
_entity_poly.entity_id
_entity_poly.type
_entity_poly.pdbx_seq_one_letter_code
_entity_poly.pdbx_strand_id
1 'polypeptide(L)'
;MRDSGVEIGWSSLCTLANVYVKARQFEKASLVLKSAEQKLSSCNRLGYFFLITQHASLKNKDEVLRLWEASKAVDGRITCANYMCVLSCLVKLSDLVEAERVFREWEASRGKYDVRVSNVLLGAYVRNGLMDKAESLHLHTMEQGGCPNYKTWEILMEGWVKSQEMEKAVDAMKKAFSMLRDCHWRPSDGIVLAIADYFEKKGDVEHALCYVKTTHDLGFASLPLYKSLLRMHLCSQKPAFDILKMMEKDKIEMDEEAYDLIQAVKEC
;
A
#
# COMPACT_ATOMS: atom_id res chain seq x y z
N MET A 1 40.58 -15.63 -1.35
CA MET A 1 41.61 -14.58 -1.19
C MET A 1 41.16 -13.67 -0.05
N ARG A 2 41.81 -13.73 1.12
CA ARG A 2 41.60 -12.79 2.22
C ARG A 2 42.55 -11.62 1.95
N ASP A 3 42.00 -10.49 1.53
CA ASP A 3 42.76 -9.26 1.40
C ASP A 3 42.96 -8.67 2.81
N SER A 4 44.18 -8.80 3.33
CA SER A 4 44.56 -8.45 4.70
C SER A 4 44.86 -6.95 4.80
N GLY A 5 43.80 -6.13 4.87
CA GLY A 5 43.93 -4.69 5.10
C GLY A 5 42.63 -3.90 5.19
N VAL A 6 41.51 -4.43 4.68
CA VAL A 6 40.21 -3.75 4.78
C VAL A 6 39.50 -4.19 6.05
N GLU A 7 39.42 -3.31 7.04
CA GLU A 7 38.60 -3.55 8.21
C GLU A 7 37.13 -3.63 7.78
N ILE A 8 36.54 -4.83 7.91
CA ILE A 8 35.14 -5.05 7.53
C ILE A 8 34.25 -4.25 8.49
N GLY A 9 33.60 -3.21 7.97
CA GLY A 9 32.65 -2.38 8.73
C GLY A 9 31.30 -3.07 8.97
N TRP A 10 30.51 -2.49 9.88
CA TRP A 10 29.17 -3.00 10.23
C TRP A 10 28.25 -3.15 9.01
N SER A 11 28.34 -2.25 8.03
CA SER A 11 27.51 -2.28 6.80
C SER A 11 27.85 -3.46 5.89
N SER A 12 29.13 -3.82 5.77
CA SER A 12 29.57 -5.01 5.04
C SER A 12 29.09 -6.29 5.72
N LEU A 13 29.15 -6.35 7.06
CA LEU A 13 28.60 -7.47 7.83
C LEU A 13 27.08 -7.58 7.68
N CYS A 14 26.36 -6.46 7.66
CA CYS A 14 24.93 -6.46 7.41
C CYS A 14 24.57 -6.94 5.99
N THR A 15 25.40 -6.61 4.99
CA THR A 15 25.27 -7.18 3.64
C THR A 15 25.50 -8.68 3.64
N LEU A 16 26.52 -9.17 4.35
CA LEU A 16 26.78 -10.60 4.50
C LEU A 16 25.63 -11.34 5.22
N ALA A 17 25.04 -10.73 6.26
CA ALA A 17 23.87 -11.26 6.93
C ALA A 17 22.69 -11.44 5.96
N ASN A 18 22.42 -10.46 5.09
CA ASN A 18 21.42 -10.59 4.03
C ASN A 18 21.68 -11.78 3.10
N VAL A 19 22.95 -12.04 2.74
CA VAL A 19 23.32 -13.22 1.93
C VAL A 19 22.99 -14.51 2.68
N TYR A 20 23.32 -14.60 3.97
CA TYR A 20 22.98 -15.76 4.79
C TYR A 20 21.46 -15.96 4.95
N VAL A 21 20.68 -14.89 5.11
CA VAL A 21 19.21 -14.95 5.14
C VAL A 21 18.66 -15.54 3.85
N LYS A 22 19.13 -15.05 2.69
CA LYS A 22 18.73 -15.58 1.37
C LYS A 22 19.11 -17.04 1.19
N ALA A 23 20.25 -17.45 1.75
CA ALA A 23 20.70 -18.84 1.79
C ALA A 23 20.04 -19.69 2.89
N ARG A 24 19.05 -19.17 3.62
CA ARG A 24 18.36 -19.82 4.76
C ARG A 24 19.29 -20.27 5.90
N GLN A 25 20.45 -19.63 6.05
CA GLN A 25 21.41 -19.88 7.14
C GLN A 25 21.20 -18.86 8.27
N PHE A 26 20.09 -19.00 8.99
CA PHE A 26 19.59 -17.99 9.94
C PHE A 26 20.49 -17.81 11.16
N GLU A 27 21.13 -18.88 11.64
CA GLU A 27 22.05 -18.85 12.78
C GLU A 27 23.29 -18.05 12.42
N LYS A 28 23.85 -18.26 11.23
CA LYS A 28 25.01 -17.50 10.74
C LYS A 28 24.66 -16.04 10.50
N ALA A 29 23.47 -15.77 9.93
CA ALA A 29 22.98 -14.41 9.78
C ALA A 29 22.91 -13.70 11.15
N SER A 30 22.33 -14.35 12.15
CA SER A 30 22.22 -13.82 13.52
C SER A 30 23.58 -13.54 14.15
N LEU A 31 24.53 -14.47 14.03
CA LEU A 31 25.90 -14.28 14.54
C LEU A 31 26.59 -13.08 13.87
N VAL A 32 26.48 -12.95 12.55
CA VAL A 32 27.09 -11.84 11.81
C VAL A 32 26.44 -10.50 12.17
N LEU A 33 25.13 -10.46 12.43
CA LEU A 33 24.45 -9.23 12.88
C LEU A 33 24.93 -8.78 14.26
N LYS A 34 25.17 -9.71 15.19
CA LYS A 34 25.78 -9.37 16.49
C LYS A 34 27.17 -8.76 16.32
N SER A 35 27.99 -9.34 15.44
CA SER A 35 29.30 -8.76 15.11
C SER A 35 29.18 -7.39 14.42
N ALA A 36 28.14 -7.18 13.61
CA ALA A 36 27.86 -5.90 12.97
C ALA A 36 27.50 -4.83 14.01
N GLU A 37 26.67 -5.17 15.00
CA GLU A 37 26.31 -4.28 16.10
C GLU A 37 27.53 -3.93 16.97
N GLN A 38 28.40 -4.88 17.29
CA GLN A 38 29.62 -4.61 18.06
C GLN A 38 30.54 -3.59 17.37
N LYS A 39 30.50 -3.52 16.04
CA LYS A 39 31.25 -2.55 15.23
C LYS A 39 30.46 -1.27 14.94
N LEU A 40 29.19 -1.21 15.30
CA LEU A 40 28.36 -0.05 15.07
C LEU A 40 28.66 1.01 16.14
N SER A 41 28.97 2.23 15.70
CA SER A 41 29.07 3.36 16.62
C SER A 41 27.72 3.62 17.30
N SER A 42 27.74 3.85 18.61
CA SER A 42 26.56 4.21 19.40
C SER A 42 25.86 5.48 18.91
N CYS A 43 26.55 6.34 18.15
CA CYS A 43 25.96 7.55 17.56
C CYS A 43 25.36 7.32 16.16
N ASN A 44 25.48 6.11 15.60
CA ASN A 44 25.05 5.83 14.23
C ASN A 44 23.61 5.30 14.19
N ARG A 45 22.65 6.23 14.22
CA ARG A 45 21.22 5.91 14.13
C ARG A 45 20.89 5.05 12.90
N LEU A 46 21.43 5.36 11.73
CA LEU A 46 21.13 4.63 10.49
C LEU A 46 21.45 3.14 10.60
N GLY A 47 22.58 2.79 11.22
CA GLY A 47 22.97 1.40 11.40
C GLY A 47 22.01 0.62 12.30
N TYR A 48 21.45 1.23 13.34
CA TYR A 48 20.42 0.60 14.16
C TYR A 48 19.19 0.21 13.33
N PHE A 49 18.70 1.08 12.44
CA PHE A 49 17.54 0.76 11.58
C PHE A 49 17.85 -0.33 10.55
N PHE A 50 19.10 -0.41 10.09
CA PHE A 50 19.52 -1.52 9.23
C PHE A 50 19.47 -2.85 10.01
N LEU A 51 20.04 -2.90 11.21
CA LEU A 51 20.01 -4.07 12.08
C LEU A 51 18.57 -4.47 12.45
N ILE A 52 17.71 -3.51 12.81
CA ILE A 52 16.28 -3.73 13.08
C ILE A 52 15.60 -4.44 11.89
N THR A 53 15.81 -3.94 10.66
CA THR A 53 15.20 -4.53 9.46
C THR A 53 15.69 -5.95 9.19
N GLN A 54 16.98 -6.23 9.48
CA GLN A 54 17.56 -7.56 9.37
C GLN A 54 17.00 -8.52 10.41
N HIS A 55 16.94 -8.11 11.69
CA HIS A 55 16.37 -8.92 12.76
C HIS A 55 14.87 -9.19 12.57
N ALA A 56 14.11 -8.23 12.04
CA ALA A 56 12.72 -8.44 11.64
C ALA A 56 12.59 -9.53 10.55
N SER A 57 13.53 -9.59 9.62
CA SER A 57 13.57 -10.64 8.58
C SER A 57 13.96 -12.02 9.13
N LEU A 58 14.66 -12.06 10.26
CA LEU A 58 14.96 -13.26 11.04
C LEU A 58 13.86 -13.64 12.05
N LYS A 59 12.73 -12.92 12.07
CA LYS A 59 11.66 -13.09 13.06
C LYS A 59 12.09 -12.87 14.52
N ASN A 60 13.19 -12.14 14.75
CA ASN A 60 13.68 -11.84 16.09
C ASN A 60 13.08 -10.54 16.63
N LYS A 61 11.88 -10.64 17.21
CA LYS A 61 11.13 -9.51 17.76
C LYS A 61 11.87 -8.82 18.92
N ASP A 62 12.43 -9.59 19.84
CA ASP A 62 13.07 -9.04 21.04
C ASP A 62 14.23 -8.10 20.66
N GLU A 63 14.98 -8.50 19.65
CA GLU A 63 16.10 -7.72 19.15
C GLU A 63 15.66 -6.46 18.38
N VAL A 64 14.55 -6.54 17.63
CA VAL A 64 13.92 -5.36 17.00
C VAL A 64 13.57 -4.32 18.06
N LEU A 65 12.95 -4.74 19.16
CA LEU A 65 12.56 -3.84 20.25
C LEU A 65 13.78 -3.30 21.01
N ARG A 66 14.76 -4.15 21.33
CA ARG A 66 15.99 -3.72 22.02
C ARG A 66 16.76 -2.69 21.21
N LEU A 67 16.96 -2.94 19.91
CA LEU A 67 17.65 -2.01 19.01
C LEU A 67 16.84 -0.74 18.78
N TRP A 68 15.51 -0.82 18.74
CA TRP A 68 14.66 0.37 18.68
C TRP A 68 14.86 1.26 19.91
N GLU A 69 14.78 0.71 21.12
CA GLU A 69 15.00 1.49 22.35
C GLU A 69 16.44 2.04 22.42
N ALA A 70 17.45 1.24 22.04
CA ALA A 70 18.84 1.71 21.97
C ALA A 70 19.03 2.86 20.97
N SER A 71 18.33 2.83 19.83
CA SER A 71 18.43 3.89 18.81
C SER A 71 17.93 5.26 19.28
N LYS A 72 17.13 5.29 20.36
CA LYS A 72 16.61 6.53 20.96
C LYS A 72 17.65 7.28 21.78
N ALA A 73 18.69 6.59 22.27
CA ALA A 73 19.79 7.20 23.00
C ALA A 73 20.80 7.94 22.09
N VAL A 74 20.69 7.74 20.76
CA VAL A 74 21.47 8.51 19.79
C VAL A 74 20.98 9.95 19.81
N ASP A 75 21.88 10.93 19.78
CA ASP A 75 21.53 12.35 19.76
C ASP A 75 20.72 12.76 18.52
N GLY A 76 19.78 13.68 18.71
CA GLY A 76 18.92 14.23 17.67
C GLY A 76 17.53 13.58 17.57
N ARG A 77 16.66 14.20 16.78
CA ARG A 77 15.24 13.80 16.68
C ARG A 77 15.07 12.50 15.88
N ILE A 78 14.22 11.61 16.37
CA ILE A 78 13.74 10.47 15.60
C ILE A 78 12.77 10.95 14.52
N THR A 79 13.04 10.58 13.26
CA THR A 79 12.27 11.07 12.11
C THR A 79 11.03 10.20 11.84
N CYS A 80 10.07 10.70 11.06
CA CYS A 80 8.94 9.88 10.58
C CYS A 80 9.41 8.63 9.83
N ALA A 81 10.52 8.72 9.07
CA ALA A 81 11.10 7.57 8.37
C ALA A 81 11.57 6.46 9.32
N ASN A 82 12.13 6.84 10.47
CA ASN A 82 12.53 5.91 11.51
C ASN A 82 11.33 5.19 12.13
N TYR A 83 10.28 5.93 12.50
CA TYR A 83 9.04 5.34 12.99
C TYR A 83 8.37 4.42 11.96
N MET A 84 8.27 4.84 10.70
CA MET A 84 7.73 4.00 9.62
C MET A 84 8.52 2.70 9.46
N CYS A 85 9.85 2.73 9.59
CA CYS A 85 10.69 1.54 9.51
C CYS A 85 10.36 0.54 10.63
N VAL A 86 10.32 0.99 11.89
CA VAL A 86 10.05 0.10 13.03
C VAL A 86 8.60 -0.38 13.03
N LEU A 87 7.63 0.48 12.73
CA LEU A 87 6.23 0.08 12.55
C LEU A 87 6.10 -0.99 11.47
N SER A 88 6.76 -0.82 10.32
CA SER A 88 6.74 -1.81 9.23
C SER A 88 7.36 -3.13 9.66
N CYS A 89 8.43 -3.10 10.47
CA CYS A 89 9.06 -4.30 11.03
C CYS A 89 8.12 -5.03 11.99
N LEU A 90 7.48 -4.33 12.93
CA LEU A 90 6.56 -4.91 13.90
C LEU A 90 5.30 -5.48 13.21
N VAL A 91 4.76 -4.76 12.22
CA VAL A 91 3.66 -5.25 11.38
C VAL A 91 4.06 -6.52 10.62
N LYS A 92 5.28 -6.58 10.07
CA LYS A 92 5.81 -7.79 9.40
C LYS A 92 5.96 -8.98 10.36
N LEU A 93 6.21 -8.71 11.64
CA LEU A 93 6.28 -9.70 12.71
C LEU A 93 4.90 -10.06 13.30
N SER A 94 3.81 -9.52 12.73
CA SER A 94 2.44 -9.68 13.22
C SER A 94 2.22 -9.19 14.66
N ASP A 95 3.06 -8.25 15.13
CA ASP A 95 2.95 -7.68 16.46
C ASP A 95 2.28 -6.30 16.41
N LEU A 96 0.96 -6.34 16.27
CA LEU A 96 0.16 -5.11 16.24
C LEU A 96 0.14 -4.36 17.59
N VAL A 97 0.33 -5.06 18.71
CA VAL A 97 0.32 -4.44 20.04
C VAL A 97 1.51 -3.50 20.20
N GLU A 98 2.72 -3.98 19.88
CA GLU A 98 3.90 -3.13 19.91
C GLU A 98 3.88 -2.07 18.80
N ALA A 99 3.32 -2.38 17.63
CA ALA A 99 3.17 -1.39 16.57
C ALA A 99 2.24 -0.24 17.01
N GLU A 100 1.12 -0.52 17.67
CA GLU A 100 0.22 0.47 18.27
C GLU A 100 0.91 1.28 19.38
N ARG A 101 1.78 0.65 20.18
CA ARG A 101 2.59 1.35 21.19
C ARG A 101 3.57 2.35 20.55
N VAL A 102 4.33 1.91 19.55
CA VAL A 102 5.30 2.75 18.83
C VAL A 102 4.60 3.88 18.07
N PHE A 103 3.41 3.64 17.53
CA PHE A 103 2.63 4.69 16.88
C PHE A 103 2.18 5.77 17.87
N ARG A 104 1.69 5.40 19.06
CA ARG A 104 1.34 6.38 20.11
C ARG A 104 2.56 7.19 20.57
N GLU A 105 3.73 6.58 20.62
CA GLU A 105 4.98 7.29 20.92
C GLU A 105 5.33 8.32 19.83
N TRP A 106 5.16 7.98 18.56
CA TRP A 106 5.30 8.94 17.46
C TRP A 106 4.29 10.07 17.57
N GLU A 107 3.03 9.75 17.90
CA GLU A 107 1.99 10.77 18.05
C GLU A 107 2.26 11.74 19.20
N ALA A 108 2.85 11.28 20.29
CA ALA A 108 3.22 12.14 21.41
C ALA A 108 4.44 13.04 21.12
N SER A 109 5.30 12.67 20.16
CA SER A 109 6.57 13.36 19.86
C SER A 109 6.56 14.14 18.54
N ARG A 110 5.45 14.13 17.80
CA ARG A 110 5.35 14.78 16.48
C ARG A 110 5.06 16.28 16.59
N GLY A 111 5.55 17.00 15.57
CA GLY A 111 5.13 18.37 15.31
C GLY A 111 3.98 18.34 14.31
N LYS A 112 4.29 18.44 13.02
CA LYS A 112 3.32 18.25 11.93
C LYS A 112 2.95 16.77 11.77
N TYR A 113 1.66 16.48 11.56
CA TYR A 113 1.18 15.14 11.25
C TYR A 113 1.70 14.67 9.89
N ASP A 114 2.29 13.48 9.84
CA ASP A 114 2.69 12.83 8.59
C ASP A 114 1.83 11.58 8.39
N VAL A 115 0.86 11.66 7.48
CA VAL A 115 -0.11 10.59 7.20
C VAL A 115 0.55 9.27 6.78
N ARG A 116 1.79 9.31 6.28
CA ARG A 116 2.50 8.11 5.87
C ARG A 116 2.80 7.19 7.06
N VAL A 117 2.95 7.75 8.26
CA VAL A 117 3.21 6.96 9.47
C VAL A 117 1.95 6.20 9.89
N SER A 118 0.79 6.86 9.92
CA SER A 118 -0.49 6.18 10.22
C SER A 118 -0.90 5.21 9.13
N ASN A 119 -0.58 5.49 7.86
CA ASN A 119 -0.83 4.56 6.74
C ASN A 119 -0.15 3.19 6.93
N VAL A 120 0.97 3.09 7.68
CA VAL A 120 1.61 1.80 7.99
C VAL A 120 0.66 0.93 8.83
N LEU A 121 0.10 1.49 9.90
CA LEU A 121 -0.88 0.78 10.74
C LEU A 121 -2.22 0.59 10.02
N LEU A 122 -2.68 1.59 9.27
CA LEU A 122 -3.91 1.50 8.50
C LEU A 122 -3.88 0.31 7.55
N GLY A 123 -2.79 0.16 6.80
CA GLY A 123 -2.59 -0.98 5.91
C GLY A 123 -2.49 -2.30 6.67
N ALA A 124 -1.92 -2.29 7.88
CA ALA A 124 -1.86 -3.47 8.74
C ALA A 124 -3.26 -3.90 9.19
N TYR A 125 -4.10 -2.98 9.65
CA TYR A 125 -5.47 -3.28 10.06
C TYR A 125 -6.30 -3.84 8.90
N VAL A 126 -6.27 -3.19 7.73
CA VAL A 126 -6.97 -3.65 6.53
C VAL A 126 -6.55 -5.08 6.15
N ARG A 127 -5.24 -5.38 6.13
CA ARG A 127 -4.75 -6.73 5.79
C ARG A 127 -5.14 -7.80 6.82
N ASN A 128 -5.40 -7.41 8.07
CA ASN A 128 -5.84 -8.31 9.14
C ASN A 128 -7.39 -8.36 9.26
N GLY A 129 -8.14 -7.73 8.35
CA GLY A 129 -9.60 -7.69 8.41
C GLY A 129 -10.17 -6.83 9.54
N LEU A 130 -9.36 -5.96 10.15
CA LEU A 130 -9.73 -5.11 11.28
C LEU A 130 -10.27 -3.77 10.77
N MET A 131 -11.33 -3.80 9.97
CA MET A 131 -11.81 -2.60 9.27
C MET A 131 -12.30 -1.50 10.23
N ASP A 132 -12.99 -1.86 11.31
CA ASP A 132 -13.43 -0.89 12.34
C ASP A 132 -12.25 -0.11 12.95
N LYS A 133 -11.13 -0.80 13.20
CA LYS A 133 -9.89 -0.15 13.67
C LYS A 133 -9.28 0.74 12.59
N ALA A 134 -9.32 0.31 11.33
CA ALA A 134 -8.81 1.10 10.20
C ALA A 134 -9.60 2.41 10.04
N GLU A 135 -10.93 2.34 10.09
CA GLU A 135 -11.80 3.53 10.01
C GLU A 135 -11.58 4.46 11.21
N SER A 136 -11.51 3.90 12.42
CA SER A 136 -11.24 4.68 13.64
C SER A 136 -9.89 5.39 13.57
N LEU A 137 -8.84 4.71 13.08
CA LEU A 137 -7.53 5.31 12.89
C LEU A 137 -7.55 6.40 11.81
N HIS A 138 -8.32 6.22 10.74
CA HIS A 138 -8.46 7.21 9.68
C HIS A 138 -9.13 8.49 10.18
N LEU A 139 -10.22 8.38 10.95
CA LEU A 139 -10.90 9.51 11.58
C LEU A 139 -9.97 10.24 12.55
N HIS A 140 -9.34 9.50 13.47
CA HIS A 140 -8.36 10.06 14.41
C HIS A 140 -7.22 10.77 13.67
N THR A 141 -6.69 10.18 12.59
CA THR A 141 -5.66 10.81 11.75
C THR A 141 -6.11 12.18 11.23
N MET A 142 -7.36 12.30 10.78
CA MET A 142 -7.92 13.56 10.28
C MET A 142 -8.12 14.60 11.39
N GLU A 143 -8.65 14.19 12.54
CA GLU A 143 -8.83 15.04 13.73
C GLU A 143 -7.50 15.63 14.23
N GLN A 144 -6.44 14.85 14.09
CA GLN A 144 -5.09 15.24 14.46
C GLN A 144 -4.37 16.12 13.40
N GLY A 145 -5.08 16.56 12.36
CA GLY A 145 -4.57 17.42 11.29
C GLY A 145 -3.82 16.67 10.18
N GLY A 146 -3.92 15.34 10.13
CA GLY A 146 -3.41 14.54 9.03
C GLY A 146 -4.28 14.70 7.78
N CYS A 147 -3.66 14.94 6.64
CA CYS A 147 -4.35 14.99 5.35
C CYS A 147 -4.23 13.63 4.65
N PRO A 148 -5.33 12.89 4.41
CA PRO A 148 -5.32 11.67 3.61
C PRO A 148 -4.69 11.92 2.24
N ASN A 149 -3.82 11.01 1.81
CA ASN A 149 -3.24 11.04 0.46
C ASN A 149 -3.78 9.88 -0.38
N TYR A 150 -3.35 9.79 -1.64
CA TYR A 150 -3.75 8.70 -2.53
C TYR A 150 -3.54 7.31 -1.90
N LYS A 151 -2.44 7.12 -1.15
CA LYS A 151 -2.14 5.83 -0.51
C LYS A 151 -3.07 5.53 0.65
N THR A 152 -3.52 6.53 1.39
CA THR A 152 -4.54 6.39 2.44
C THR A 152 -5.84 5.87 1.83
N TRP A 153 -6.31 6.51 0.75
CA TRP A 153 -7.54 6.09 0.08
C TRP A 153 -7.42 4.73 -0.58
N GLU A 154 -6.29 4.41 -1.18
CA GLU A 154 -6.02 3.08 -1.75
C GLU A 154 -6.13 1.97 -0.69
N ILE A 155 -5.50 2.15 0.47
CA ILE A 155 -5.58 1.19 1.58
C ILE A 155 -7.04 0.99 2.04
N LEU A 156 -7.78 2.08 2.22
CA LEU A 156 -9.17 1.99 2.67
C LEU A 156 -10.08 1.35 1.62
N MET A 157 -9.89 1.68 0.34
CA MET A 157 -10.60 1.02 -0.77
C MET A 157 -10.37 -0.48 -0.78
N GLU A 158 -9.12 -0.94 -0.63
CA GLU A 158 -8.83 -2.37 -0.52
C GLU A 158 -9.60 -3.03 0.63
N GLY A 159 -9.73 -2.34 1.77
CA GLY A 159 -10.48 -2.81 2.93
C GLY A 159 -11.97 -2.92 2.64
N TRP A 160 -12.58 -1.83 2.15
CA TRP A 160 -14.02 -1.79 1.85
C TRP A 160 -14.44 -2.74 0.75
N VAL A 161 -13.63 -2.92 -0.30
CA VAL A 161 -13.90 -3.94 -1.33
C VAL A 161 -13.90 -5.34 -0.72
N LYS A 162 -12.95 -5.65 0.17
CA LYS A 162 -12.88 -6.95 0.86
C LYS A 162 -14.03 -7.16 1.84
N SER A 163 -14.49 -6.11 2.52
CA SER A 163 -15.66 -6.18 3.42
C SER A 163 -17.02 -6.03 2.71
N GLN A 164 -17.02 -5.91 1.38
CA GLN A 164 -18.23 -5.68 0.55
C GLN A 164 -18.96 -4.36 0.85
N GLU A 165 -18.29 -3.38 1.46
CA GLU A 165 -18.80 -2.03 1.71
C GLU A 165 -18.59 -1.12 0.48
N MET A 166 -19.17 -1.52 -0.65
CA MET A 166 -18.85 -0.94 -1.96
C MET A 166 -19.19 0.54 -2.11
N GLU A 167 -20.20 1.05 -1.40
CA GLU A 167 -20.51 2.49 -1.44
C GLU A 167 -19.36 3.34 -0.86
N LYS A 168 -18.79 2.90 0.27
CA LYS A 168 -17.61 3.55 0.85
C LYS A 168 -16.40 3.44 -0.08
N ALA A 169 -16.20 2.28 -0.72
CA ALA A 169 -15.13 2.08 -1.70
C ALA A 169 -15.25 3.03 -2.91
N VAL A 170 -16.46 3.22 -3.44
CA VAL A 170 -16.75 4.16 -4.54
C VAL A 170 -16.43 5.60 -4.13
N ASP A 171 -16.83 6.03 -2.94
CA ASP A 171 -16.56 7.38 -2.47
C ASP A 171 -15.07 7.62 -2.21
N ALA A 172 -14.38 6.63 -1.68
CA ALA A 172 -12.94 6.66 -1.51
C ALA A 172 -12.19 6.77 -2.85
N MET A 173 -12.69 6.08 -3.88
CA MET A 173 -12.15 6.17 -5.22
C MET A 173 -12.33 7.56 -5.84
N LYS A 174 -13.52 8.17 -5.69
CA LYS A 174 -13.74 9.55 -6.12
C LYS A 174 -12.76 10.52 -5.45
N LYS A 175 -12.55 10.36 -4.13
CA LYS A 175 -11.56 11.15 -3.38
C LYS A 175 -10.14 10.91 -3.90
N ALA A 176 -9.75 9.66 -4.15
CA ALA A 176 -8.44 9.33 -4.71
C ALA A 176 -8.23 9.92 -6.12
N PHE A 177 -9.24 9.82 -6.99
CA PHE A 177 -9.17 10.36 -8.34
C PHE A 177 -9.06 11.89 -8.38
N SER A 178 -9.72 12.58 -7.44
CA SER A 178 -9.57 14.04 -7.33
C SER A 178 -8.13 14.48 -7.01
N MET A 179 -7.30 13.61 -6.44
CA MET A 179 -5.90 13.86 -6.06
C MET A 179 -4.88 13.50 -7.16
N LEU A 180 -5.32 12.93 -8.29
CA LEU A 180 -4.43 12.45 -9.36
C LEU A 180 -3.79 13.57 -10.18
N ARG A 181 -4.34 14.78 -10.18
CA ARG A 181 -3.80 15.91 -10.94
C ARG A 181 -2.33 16.20 -10.59
N ASP A 182 -1.92 15.85 -9.38
CA ASP A 182 -0.60 16.16 -8.83
C ASP A 182 0.28 14.91 -8.55
N CYS A 183 -0.11 13.71 -9.01
CA CYS A 183 0.70 12.51 -8.79
C CYS A 183 0.57 11.42 -9.86
N HIS A 184 1.65 10.66 -10.08
CA HIS A 184 1.70 9.50 -10.99
C HIS A 184 1.14 8.21 -10.38
N TRP A 185 0.28 8.30 -9.36
CA TRP A 185 -0.33 7.11 -8.77
C TRP A 185 -1.32 6.48 -9.76
N ARG A 186 -1.41 5.15 -9.74
CA ARG A 186 -2.41 4.37 -10.47
C ARG A 186 -3.09 3.41 -9.50
N PRO A 187 -4.44 3.34 -9.49
CA PRO A 187 -5.15 2.34 -8.70
C PRO A 187 -4.80 0.94 -9.22
N SER A 188 -4.94 -0.07 -8.36
CA SER A 188 -4.82 -1.46 -8.81
C SER A 188 -6.00 -1.86 -9.69
N ASP A 189 -5.74 -2.65 -10.74
CA ASP A 189 -6.78 -3.16 -11.64
C ASP A 189 -7.86 -3.93 -10.87
N GLY A 190 -7.47 -4.67 -9.83
CA GLY A 190 -8.40 -5.41 -8.98
C GLY A 190 -9.45 -4.51 -8.31
N ILE A 191 -9.05 -3.36 -7.75
CA ILE A 191 -9.99 -2.39 -7.15
C ILE A 191 -10.87 -1.77 -8.24
N VAL A 192 -10.24 -1.38 -9.35
CA VAL A 192 -10.93 -0.73 -10.47
C VAL A 192 -12.05 -1.62 -11.02
N LEU A 193 -11.74 -2.90 -11.25
CA LEU A 193 -12.68 -3.89 -11.76
C LEU A 193 -13.73 -4.29 -10.72
N ALA A 194 -13.38 -4.38 -9.43
CA ALA A 194 -14.35 -4.67 -8.39
C ALA A 194 -15.46 -3.61 -8.29
N ILE A 195 -15.11 -2.33 -8.50
CA ILE A 195 -16.10 -1.25 -8.49
C ILE A 195 -16.97 -1.28 -9.75
N ALA A 196 -16.41 -1.63 -10.92
CA ALA A 196 -17.22 -1.83 -12.13
C ALA A 196 -18.21 -2.99 -11.98
N ASP A 197 -17.73 -4.13 -11.49
CA ASP A 197 -18.57 -5.31 -11.21
C ASP A 197 -19.70 -4.99 -10.21
N TYR A 198 -19.43 -4.15 -9.21
CA TYR A 198 -20.47 -3.65 -8.31
C TYR A 198 -21.56 -2.86 -9.03
N PHE A 199 -21.20 -1.92 -9.92
CA PHE A 199 -22.19 -1.18 -10.69
C PHE A 199 -22.97 -2.08 -11.66
N GLU A 200 -22.30 -3.02 -12.32
CA GLU A 200 -22.91 -4.00 -13.23
C GLU A 200 -23.95 -4.85 -12.49
N LYS A 201 -23.59 -5.42 -11.34
CA LYS A 201 -24.51 -6.21 -10.50
C LYS A 201 -25.68 -5.40 -9.96
N LYS A 202 -25.47 -4.11 -9.66
CA LYS A 202 -26.54 -3.20 -9.23
C LYS A 202 -27.44 -2.75 -10.39
N GLY A 203 -27.02 -2.95 -11.64
CA GLY A 203 -27.69 -2.42 -12.83
C GLY A 203 -27.61 -0.89 -12.94
N ASP A 204 -26.65 -0.26 -12.26
CA ASP A 204 -26.52 1.20 -12.15
C ASP A 204 -25.74 1.78 -13.34
N VAL A 205 -26.39 1.85 -14.50
CA VAL A 205 -25.77 2.23 -15.78
C VAL A 205 -25.19 3.65 -15.72
N GLU A 206 -25.86 4.58 -15.03
CA GLU A 206 -25.45 5.98 -14.96
C GLU A 206 -24.13 6.14 -14.21
N HIS A 207 -24.02 5.55 -13.02
CA HIS A 207 -22.77 5.61 -12.25
C HIS A 207 -21.66 4.78 -12.90
N ALA A 208 -21.98 3.63 -13.50
CA ALA A 208 -21.02 2.85 -14.28
C ALA A 208 -20.43 3.67 -15.44
N LEU A 209 -21.27 4.40 -16.18
CA LEU A 209 -20.83 5.21 -17.31
C LEU A 209 -19.96 6.38 -16.85
N CYS A 210 -20.36 7.08 -15.80
CA CYS A 210 -19.57 8.14 -15.19
C CYS A 210 -18.20 7.63 -14.71
N TYR A 211 -18.20 6.44 -14.10
CA TYR A 211 -16.98 5.82 -13.63
C TYR A 211 -16.01 5.47 -14.77
N VAL A 212 -16.47 4.79 -15.83
CA VAL A 212 -15.61 4.42 -16.96
C VAL A 212 -15.15 5.65 -17.75
N LYS A 213 -15.98 6.69 -17.89
CA LYS A 213 -15.54 7.97 -18.48
C LYS A 213 -14.38 8.56 -17.68
N THR A 214 -14.49 8.55 -16.34
CA THR A 214 -13.44 9.04 -15.47
C THR A 214 -12.17 8.19 -15.58
N THR A 215 -12.27 6.86 -15.62
CA THR A 215 -11.08 6.00 -15.80
C THR A 215 -10.48 6.14 -17.19
N HIS A 216 -11.28 6.33 -18.25
CA HIS A 216 -10.83 6.66 -19.60
C HIS A 216 -10.02 7.95 -19.62
N ASP A 217 -10.57 9.04 -19.07
CA ASP A 217 -9.90 10.35 -19.04
C ASP A 217 -8.59 10.33 -18.25
N LEU A 218 -8.50 9.47 -17.23
CA LEU A 218 -7.29 9.24 -16.44
C LEU A 218 -6.31 8.25 -17.07
N GLY A 219 -6.70 7.59 -18.17
CA GLY A 219 -5.87 6.59 -18.86
C GLY A 219 -5.76 5.24 -18.11
N PHE A 220 -6.79 4.89 -17.33
CA PHE A 220 -6.91 3.63 -16.58
C PHE A 220 -7.99 2.70 -17.13
N ALA A 221 -8.71 3.10 -18.18
CA ALA A 221 -9.70 2.25 -18.81
C ALA A 221 -9.03 0.99 -19.41
N SER A 222 -9.76 -0.12 -19.38
CA SER A 222 -9.29 -1.43 -19.83
C SER A 222 -10.43 -2.20 -20.50
N LEU A 223 -10.10 -3.23 -21.27
CA LEU A 223 -11.11 -4.03 -21.96
C LEU A 223 -12.20 -4.57 -21.01
N PRO A 224 -11.88 -5.13 -19.83
CA PRO A 224 -12.92 -5.63 -18.93
C PRO A 224 -13.87 -4.54 -18.42
N LEU A 225 -13.39 -3.30 -18.22
CA LEU A 225 -14.25 -2.16 -17.87
C LEU A 225 -15.24 -1.84 -18.99
N TYR A 226 -14.76 -1.81 -20.24
CA TYR A 226 -15.62 -1.56 -21.39
C TYR A 226 -16.63 -2.68 -21.61
N LYS A 227 -16.23 -3.94 -21.46
CA LYS A 227 -17.14 -5.10 -21.53
C LYS A 227 -18.27 -5.00 -20.50
N SER A 228 -17.94 -4.62 -19.26
CA SER A 228 -18.93 -4.40 -18.19
C SER A 228 -20.01 -3.40 -18.63
N LEU A 229 -19.62 -2.25 -19.16
CA LEU A 229 -20.56 -1.25 -19.67
C LEU A 229 -21.37 -1.71 -20.89
N LEU A 230 -20.73 -2.41 -21.85
CA LEU A 230 -21.44 -2.95 -23.02
C LEU A 230 -22.54 -3.93 -22.59
N ARG A 231 -22.26 -4.81 -21.63
CA ARG A 231 -23.27 -5.73 -21.06
C ARG A 231 -24.42 -4.95 -20.41
N MET A 232 -24.13 -3.92 -19.62
CA MET A 232 -25.16 -3.09 -18.99
C MET A 232 -26.05 -2.33 -20.00
N HIS A 233 -25.44 -1.83 -21.08
CA HIS A 233 -26.16 -1.17 -22.18
C HIS A 233 -27.05 -2.14 -22.95
N LEU A 234 -26.54 -3.35 -23.23
CA LEU A 234 -27.31 -4.43 -23.86
C LEU A 234 -28.53 -4.80 -23.01
N CYS A 235 -28.36 -5.00 -21.70
CA CYS A 235 -29.46 -5.29 -20.78
C CYS A 235 -30.51 -4.16 -20.72
N SER A 236 -30.09 -2.92 -20.95
CA SER A 236 -30.96 -1.74 -20.92
C SER A 236 -31.51 -1.35 -22.30
N GLN A 237 -31.16 -2.07 -23.38
CA GLN A 237 -31.48 -1.74 -24.77
C GLN A 237 -31.13 -0.29 -25.13
N LYS A 238 -29.97 0.18 -24.65
CA LYS A 238 -29.47 1.53 -24.93
C LYS A 238 -28.27 1.46 -25.87
N PRO A 239 -28.18 2.35 -26.87
CA PRO A 239 -27.01 2.41 -27.72
C PRO A 239 -25.75 2.76 -26.91
N ALA A 240 -24.61 2.22 -27.32
CA ALA A 240 -23.32 2.40 -26.64
C ALA A 240 -22.29 3.16 -27.48
N PHE A 241 -22.74 4.07 -28.37
CA PHE A 241 -21.86 4.77 -29.31
C PHE A 241 -20.68 5.48 -28.62
N ASP A 242 -20.93 6.14 -27.48
CA ASP A 242 -19.89 6.79 -26.69
C ASP A 242 -18.80 5.81 -26.21
N ILE A 243 -19.23 4.60 -25.81
CA ILE A 243 -18.33 3.55 -25.29
C ILE A 243 -17.42 3.05 -26.42
N LEU A 244 -17.99 2.77 -27.59
CA LEU A 244 -17.24 2.32 -28.76
C LEU A 244 -16.17 3.35 -29.17
N LYS A 245 -16.53 4.64 -29.15
CA LYS A 245 -15.60 5.73 -29.45
C LYS A 245 -14.47 5.83 -28.42
N MET A 246 -14.76 5.63 -27.13
CA MET A 246 -13.73 5.59 -26.09
C MET A 246 -12.78 4.39 -26.27
N MET A 247 -13.31 3.19 -26.56
CA MET A 247 -12.52 1.99 -26.85
C MET A 247 -11.56 2.19 -28.04
N GLU A 248 -12.05 2.80 -29.12
CA GLU A 248 -11.24 3.11 -30.31
C GLU A 248 -10.10 4.10 -29.97
N LYS A 249 -10.43 5.17 -29.24
CA LYS A 249 -9.46 6.18 -28.81
C LYS A 249 -8.37 5.59 -27.91
N ASP A 250 -8.74 4.65 -27.04
CA ASP A 250 -7.80 3.96 -26.14
C ASP A 250 -7.01 2.85 -26.82
N LYS A 251 -7.33 2.53 -28.09
CA LYS A 251 -6.68 1.48 -28.90
C LYS A 251 -6.67 0.12 -28.18
N ILE A 252 -7.79 -0.21 -27.54
CA ILE A 252 -7.95 -1.45 -26.81
C ILE A 252 -7.99 -2.62 -27.79
N GLU A 253 -7.13 -3.62 -27.58
CA GLU A 253 -7.19 -4.89 -28.29
C GLU A 253 -8.46 -5.66 -27.86
N MET A 254 -9.27 -6.08 -28.84
CA MET A 254 -10.54 -6.75 -28.60
C MET A 254 -10.37 -8.27 -28.59
N ASP A 255 -11.02 -8.93 -27.62
CA ASP A 255 -11.22 -10.38 -27.61
C ASP A 255 -12.55 -10.76 -28.29
N GLU A 256 -12.76 -12.05 -28.52
CA GLU A 256 -13.97 -12.60 -29.15
C GLU A 256 -15.25 -12.13 -28.44
N GLU A 257 -15.27 -12.17 -27.11
CA GLU A 257 -16.40 -11.70 -26.30
C GLU A 257 -16.71 -10.21 -26.54
N ALA A 258 -15.68 -9.36 -26.62
CA ALA A 258 -15.88 -7.94 -26.90
C ALA A 258 -16.49 -7.72 -28.30
N TYR A 259 -16.07 -8.48 -29.32
CA TYR A 259 -16.66 -8.38 -30.65
C TYR A 259 -18.15 -8.76 -30.65
N ASP A 260 -18.51 -9.85 -29.98
CA ASP A 260 -19.90 -10.30 -29.87
C ASP A 260 -20.77 -9.27 -29.14
N LEU A 261 -20.26 -8.71 -28.04
CA LEU A 261 -20.96 -7.65 -27.29
C LEU A 261 -21.17 -6.40 -28.14
N ILE A 262 -20.17 -5.98 -28.92
CA ILE A 262 -20.28 -4.80 -29.78
C ILE A 262 -21.33 -5.03 -30.87
N GLN A 263 -21.37 -6.23 -31.46
CA GLN A 263 -22.36 -6.55 -32.50
C GLN A 263 -23.78 -6.54 -31.92
N ALA A 264 -23.99 -7.18 -30.77
CA ALA A 264 -25.28 -7.21 -30.09
C ALA A 264 -25.79 -5.80 -29.69
N VAL A 265 -24.89 -4.92 -29.23
CA VAL A 265 -25.28 -3.56 -28.82
C VAL A 265 -25.54 -2.62 -30.02
N LYS A 266 -25.00 -2.92 -31.21
CA LYS A 266 -25.33 -2.19 -32.45
C LYS A 266 -26.72 -2.50 -32.98
N GLU A 267 -27.29 -3.63 -32.57
CA GLU A 267 -28.63 -4.09 -32.96
C GLU A 267 -29.73 -3.55 -32.03
N CYS A 268 -29.35 -2.88 -30.92
CA CYS A 268 -30.24 -2.15 -30.01
C CYS A 268 -30.55 -0.74 -30.52
#